data_AF-A0A522DFY7-F1
#
_entry.id   AF-A0A522DFY7-F1
#
_cell.length_a   1.000
_cell.length_b   1.000
_cell.length_c   1.000
_cell.angle_alpha   90.00
_cell.angle_beta   90.00
_cell.angle_gamma   90.00
#
_symmetry.space_group_name_H-M   'P 1'
#
loop_
_entity.id
_entity.type
_entity.pdbx_description
1 polymer ?
#
loop_
_entity_poly.entity_id
_entity_poly.type
_entity_poly.pdbx_seq_one_letter_code
_entity_poly.pdbx_strand_id
1 'polypeptide(L)'
;MKFCSGFFFIVLSLFTGCKPAQKNVKQSMPQSQPAEKKDAKDSAINISGASAFMEKLLKQYPQYFDSLIAKKDEYRLQIIYTQIDRGKNNMARFTDHYFNINGSQYFYPASTVKFPIAVLALQKLNELNIPGLDRNTTMITETSFSGQTAVYNDPTAEDGRPTIAQYIKKILLVSDNDASSRLY
;
A
#
# COMPACT_ATOMS: atom_id res chain seq x y z
N MET A 1 -68.61 8.79 21.20
CA MET A 1 -67.80 9.24 22.35
C MET A 1 -66.34 8.90 22.04
N LYS A 2 -65.48 9.91 21.82
CA LYS A 2 -64.44 10.36 22.77
C LYS A 2 -63.39 9.25 23.00
N PHE A 3 -62.08 9.41 22.76
CA PHE A 3 -61.22 10.58 22.65
C PHE A 3 -59.95 10.17 21.90
N CYS A 4 -59.42 11.10 21.11
CA CYS A 4 -58.04 11.16 20.68
C CYS A 4 -57.12 11.27 21.90
N SER A 5 -55.99 10.56 21.95
CA SER A 5 -54.87 10.95 22.80
C SER A 5 -53.57 10.44 22.20
N GLY A 6 -52.83 11.37 21.60
CA GLY A 6 -51.44 11.16 21.22
C GLY A 6 -50.57 11.11 22.47
N PHE A 7 -49.66 10.14 22.49
CA PHE A 7 -48.51 10.18 23.39
C PHE A 7 -47.28 10.49 22.53
N PHE A 8 -46.91 11.77 22.53
CA PHE A 8 -45.66 12.26 21.97
C PHE A 8 -44.56 11.95 23.01
N PHE A 9 -43.84 10.85 22.83
CA PHE A 9 -42.67 10.55 23.66
C PHE A 9 -41.52 11.50 23.24
N ILE A 10 -41.36 12.59 23.98
CA ILE A 10 -40.14 13.40 23.96
C ILE A 10 -39.09 12.63 24.75
N VAL A 11 -38.17 11.96 24.05
CA VAL A 11 -36.94 11.43 24.65
C VAL A 11 -35.94 12.59 24.69
N LEU A 12 -35.87 13.26 25.84
CA LEU A 12 -34.87 14.28 26.13
C LEU A 12 -33.57 13.57 26.56
N SER A 13 -32.73 13.22 25.58
CA SER A 13 -31.40 12.66 25.84
C SER A 13 -30.44 13.77 26.28
N LEU A 14 -30.26 13.94 27.59
CA LEU A 14 -29.18 14.72 28.18
C LEU A 14 -27.86 13.94 28.04
N PHE A 15 -27.05 14.30 27.04
CA PHE A 15 -25.67 13.84 26.95
C PHE A 15 -24.78 14.73 27.83
N THR A 16 -24.51 14.30 29.06
CA THR A 16 -23.41 14.86 29.86
C THR A 16 -22.09 14.33 29.31
N GLY A 17 -21.45 15.11 28.43
CA GLY A 17 -20.09 14.84 27.99
C GLY A 17 -19.07 15.25 29.06
N CYS A 18 -18.39 14.27 29.68
CA CYS A 18 -17.14 14.54 30.37
C CYS A 18 -16.06 14.86 29.34
N LYS A 19 -15.42 16.03 29.45
CA LYS A 19 -14.21 16.35 28.68
C LYS A 19 -13.11 15.37 29.07
N PRO A 20 -12.42 14.72 28.10
CA PRO A 20 -11.17 14.05 28.43
C PRO A 20 -10.13 15.12 28.83
N ALA A 21 -9.44 14.86 29.94
CA ALA A 21 -8.33 15.68 30.39
C ALA A 21 -7.22 15.71 29.32
N GLN A 22 -6.75 16.90 28.96
CA GLN A 22 -5.59 17.06 28.10
C GLN A 22 -4.35 16.56 28.84
N LYS A 23 -3.87 15.37 28.48
CA LYS A 23 -2.53 14.92 28.87
C LYS A 23 -1.54 15.68 27.99
N ASN A 24 -0.94 16.74 28.53
CA ASN A 24 0.22 17.40 27.94
C ASN A 24 1.43 16.44 27.99
N VAL A 25 1.52 15.56 27.00
CA VAL A 25 2.77 14.88 26.67
C VAL A 25 3.24 15.50 25.37
N LYS A 26 4.25 16.37 25.45
CA LYS A 26 5.05 16.77 24.29
C LYS A 26 5.83 15.54 23.84
N GLN A 27 5.20 14.72 23.00
CA GLN A 27 5.89 13.71 22.22
C GLN A 27 6.30 14.39 20.92
N SER A 28 7.54 14.86 20.85
CA SER A 28 8.14 15.29 19.59
C SER A 28 8.31 14.05 18.71
N MET A 29 7.34 13.81 17.83
CA MET A 29 7.56 12.96 16.66
C MET A 29 8.74 13.57 15.88
N PRO A 30 9.73 12.79 15.42
CA PRO A 30 10.71 13.29 14.47
C PRO A 30 9.93 13.80 13.26
N GLN A 31 9.98 15.12 13.03
CA GLN A 31 9.54 15.68 11.77
C GLN A 31 10.43 15.04 10.70
N SER A 32 9.84 14.22 9.83
CA SER A 32 10.51 13.86 8.58
C SER A 32 10.76 15.17 7.85
N GLN A 33 12.03 15.55 7.77
CA GLN A 33 12.45 16.66 6.94
C GLN A 33 11.97 16.40 5.52
N PRO A 34 11.43 17.41 4.80
CA PRO A 34 11.16 17.26 3.38
C PRO A 34 12.45 16.80 2.73
N ALA A 35 12.40 15.68 2.01
CA ALA A 35 13.53 15.22 1.24
C ALA A 35 14.02 16.38 0.39
N GLU A 36 15.26 16.79 0.65
CA GLU A 36 16.00 17.75 -0.14
C GLU A 36 15.86 17.38 -1.61
N LYS A 37 15.43 18.34 -2.44
CA LYS A 37 15.42 18.21 -3.90
C LYS A 37 16.86 17.97 -4.35
N LYS A 38 17.25 16.70 -4.40
CA LYS A 38 18.35 16.30 -5.26
C LYS A 38 17.72 16.18 -6.63
N ASP A 39 18.11 17.13 -7.49
CA ASP A 39 17.87 17.06 -8.91
C ASP A 39 18.41 15.72 -9.40
N ALA A 40 17.50 14.73 -9.47
CA ALA A 40 17.70 13.54 -10.24
C ALA A 40 17.88 14.05 -11.66
N LYS A 41 19.13 14.04 -12.10
CA LYS A 41 19.53 14.25 -13.48
C LYS A 41 18.95 13.06 -14.24
N ASP A 42 17.65 13.12 -14.52
CA ASP A 42 16.98 12.18 -15.40
C ASP A 42 17.76 12.22 -16.70
N SER A 43 18.41 11.10 -17.02
CA SER A 43 18.80 10.74 -18.37
C SER A 43 17.69 11.25 -19.29
N ALA A 44 18.03 12.13 -20.23
CA ALA A 44 17.09 12.73 -21.16
C ALA A 44 16.50 11.65 -22.08
N ILE A 45 15.61 10.83 -21.53
CA ILE A 45 14.62 10.06 -22.25
C ILE A 45 13.85 11.11 -23.05
N ASN A 46 13.53 10.81 -24.30
CA ASN A 46 12.74 11.68 -25.16
C ASN A 46 11.28 11.68 -24.68
N ILE A 47 11.06 12.16 -23.45
CA ILE A 47 9.79 12.19 -22.74
C ILE A 47 8.79 13.00 -23.55
N SER A 48 9.23 14.07 -24.23
CA SER A 48 8.35 14.88 -25.08
C SER A 48 7.72 14.08 -26.22
N GLY A 49 8.50 13.26 -26.94
CA GLY A 49 7.98 12.40 -28.01
C GLY A 49 7.09 11.27 -27.48
N ALA A 50 7.52 10.63 -26.39
CA ALA A 50 6.79 9.56 -25.73
C ALA A 50 5.43 10.04 -25.16
N SER A 51 5.41 11.26 -24.61
CA SER A 51 4.20 11.90 -24.11
C SER A 51 3.26 12.37 -25.20
N ALA A 52 3.80 12.88 -26.31
CA ALA A 52 2.98 13.25 -27.46
C ALA A 52 2.23 12.05 -28.05
N PHE A 53 2.80 10.84 -28.03
CA PHE A 53 2.10 9.62 -28.44
C PHE A 53 0.92 9.31 -27.52
N MET A 54 1.12 9.26 -26.20
CA MET A 54 0.03 8.96 -25.26
C MET A 54 -1.10 9.96 -25.35
N GLU A 55 -0.77 11.25 -25.38
CA GLU A 55 -1.79 12.29 -25.43
C GLU A 55 -2.64 12.18 -26.71
N LYS A 56 -2.00 11.90 -27.86
CA LYS A 56 -2.71 11.64 -29.11
C LYS A 56 -3.60 10.39 -29.01
N LEU A 57 -3.08 9.29 -28.45
CA LEU A 57 -3.82 8.04 -28.30
C LEU A 57 -5.08 8.22 -27.44
N LEU A 58 -4.97 8.89 -26.29
CA LEU A 58 -6.11 9.12 -25.40
C LEU A 58 -7.15 10.04 -26.06
N LYS A 59 -6.72 11.08 -26.79
CA LYS A 59 -7.60 12.00 -27.53
C LYS A 59 -8.33 11.36 -28.72
N GLN A 60 -7.89 10.19 -29.22
CA GLN A 60 -8.61 9.46 -30.26
C GLN A 60 -9.91 8.81 -29.76
N TYR A 61 -10.09 8.67 -28.44
CA TYR A 61 -11.26 8.05 -27.83
C TYR A 61 -11.92 8.99 -26.81
N PRO A 62 -12.45 10.15 -27.27
CA PRO A 62 -13.00 11.20 -26.40
C PRO A 62 -14.14 10.70 -25.50
N GLN A 63 -14.94 9.75 -25.99
CA GLN A 63 -16.04 9.14 -25.24
C GLN A 63 -15.61 8.46 -23.92
N TYR A 64 -14.34 8.08 -23.81
CA TYR A 64 -13.78 7.48 -22.60
C TYR A 64 -12.89 8.45 -21.81
N PHE A 65 -12.14 9.32 -22.49
CA PHE A 65 -11.01 10.01 -21.87
C PHE A 65 -11.13 11.53 -21.74
N ASP A 66 -12.06 12.22 -22.40
CA ASP A 66 -12.10 13.69 -22.39
C ASP A 66 -12.19 14.27 -20.98
N SER A 67 -13.11 13.75 -20.16
CA SER A 67 -13.28 14.17 -18.78
C SER A 67 -12.05 13.86 -17.92
N LEU A 68 -11.41 12.71 -18.16
CA LEU A 68 -10.21 12.29 -17.43
C LEU A 68 -8.99 13.15 -17.78
N ILE A 69 -8.82 13.49 -19.06
CA ILE A 69 -7.75 14.38 -19.53
C ILE A 69 -7.95 15.79 -18.98
N ALA A 70 -9.18 16.32 -19.06
CA ALA A 70 -9.50 17.66 -18.57
C ALA A 70 -9.27 17.81 -17.06
N LYS A 71 -9.48 16.74 -16.29
CA LYS A 71 -9.30 16.69 -14.83
C LYS A 71 -8.04 15.96 -14.37
N LYS A 72 -7.08 15.74 -15.27
CA LYS A 72 -5.89 14.91 -15.00
C LYS A 72 -5.13 15.31 -13.73
N ASP A 73 -5.08 16.62 -13.43
CA ASP A 73 -4.36 17.14 -12.26
C ASP A 73 -5.18 17.02 -10.98
N GLU A 74 -6.51 17.23 -11.06
CA GLU A 74 -7.46 17.03 -9.95
C GLU A 74 -7.43 15.56 -9.49
N TYR A 75 -7.43 14.62 -10.44
CA TYR A 75 -7.39 13.19 -10.17
C TYR A 75 -5.98 12.65 -9.96
N ARG A 76 -4.94 13.48 -10.10
CA ARG A 76 -3.53 13.08 -10.05
C ARG A 76 -3.26 11.89 -10.98
N LEU A 77 -3.97 11.87 -12.11
CA LEU A 77 -3.92 10.80 -13.11
C LEU A 77 -2.56 10.80 -13.76
N GLN A 78 -1.89 9.66 -13.72
CA GLN A 78 -0.62 9.41 -14.40
C GLN A 78 -0.75 8.08 -15.13
N ILE A 79 -0.28 8.00 -16.37
CA ILE A 79 -0.32 6.76 -17.15
C ILE A 79 1.09 6.48 -17.67
N ILE A 80 1.59 5.29 -17.38
CA ILE A 80 2.80 4.73 -17.98
C ILE A 80 2.33 3.55 -18.83
N TYR A 81 2.52 3.65 -20.15
CA TYR A 81 2.25 2.57 -21.09
C TYR A 81 3.59 2.05 -21.62
N THR A 82 3.92 0.82 -21.27
CA THR A 82 5.10 0.14 -21.79
C THR A 82 4.71 -0.74 -22.96
N GLN A 83 5.08 -0.33 -24.17
CA GLN A 83 4.99 -1.16 -25.38
C GLN A 83 6.08 -2.24 -25.32
N ILE A 84 5.68 -3.49 -25.54
CA ILE A 84 6.59 -4.64 -25.58
C ILE A 84 6.64 -5.17 -27.01
N ASP A 85 7.73 -4.91 -27.71
CA ASP A 85 7.99 -5.46 -29.03
C ASP A 85 8.83 -6.73 -28.91
N ARG A 86 8.41 -7.84 -29.51
CA ARG A 86 9.17 -9.10 -29.52
C ARG A 86 9.78 -9.34 -30.89
N GLY A 87 11.10 -9.49 -30.93
CA GLY A 87 11.83 -9.86 -32.14
C GLY A 87 11.66 -11.33 -32.51
N LYS A 88 12.19 -11.74 -33.68
CA LYS A 88 12.14 -13.13 -34.18
C LYS A 88 12.76 -14.17 -33.23
N ASN A 89 13.67 -13.74 -32.35
CA ASN A 89 14.30 -14.57 -31.32
C ASN A 89 13.58 -14.49 -29.95
N ASN A 90 12.35 -13.96 -29.91
CA ASN A 90 11.57 -13.70 -28.69
C ASN A 90 12.24 -12.71 -27.70
N MET A 91 13.26 -11.97 -28.14
CA MET A 91 13.88 -10.93 -27.33
C MET A 91 12.95 -9.71 -27.26
N ALA A 92 12.58 -9.33 -26.05
CA ALA A 92 11.67 -8.22 -25.80
C ALA A 92 12.44 -6.89 -25.82
N ARG A 93 11.89 -5.91 -26.53
CA ARG A 93 12.27 -4.50 -26.48
C ARG A 93 11.13 -3.72 -25.85
N PHE A 94 11.45 -2.91 -24.86
CA PHE A 94 10.48 -2.10 -24.13
C PHE A 94 10.57 -0.65 -24.60
N THR A 95 9.42 -0.04 -24.89
CA THR A 95 9.31 1.39 -25.18
C THR A 95 8.25 1.97 -24.26
N ASP A 96 8.65 2.90 -23.40
CA ASP A 96 7.72 3.55 -22.48
C ASP A 96 7.12 4.82 -23.08
N HIS A 97 5.84 5.00 -22.84
CA HIS A 97 5.06 6.16 -23.19
C HIS A 97 4.37 6.72 -21.94
N TYR A 98 4.34 8.04 -21.82
CA TYR A 98 4.08 8.70 -20.54
C TYR A 98 2.97 9.75 -20.66
N PHE A 99 2.00 9.76 -19.76
CA PHE A 99 1.01 10.83 -19.66
C PHE A 99 0.97 11.41 -18.25
N ASN A 100 1.14 12.73 -18.17
CA ASN A 100 1.03 13.51 -16.93
C ASN A 100 1.93 13.04 -15.77
N ILE A 101 3.13 12.51 -16.07
CA ILE A 101 4.02 11.96 -15.05
C ILE A 101 4.53 13.06 -14.11
N ASN A 102 4.44 12.79 -12.81
CA ASN A 102 5.00 13.60 -11.76
C ASN A 102 5.54 12.68 -10.66
N GLY A 103 6.86 12.45 -10.68
CA GLY A 103 7.55 11.57 -9.72
C GLY A 103 7.60 12.11 -8.29
N SER A 104 7.22 13.37 -8.06
CA SER A 104 7.15 13.95 -6.70
C SER A 104 5.80 13.71 -6.01
N GLN A 105 4.82 13.15 -6.73
CA GLN A 105 3.50 12.85 -6.19
C GLN A 105 3.53 11.57 -5.33
N TYR A 106 2.96 11.64 -4.13
CA TYR A 106 2.77 10.47 -3.28
C TYR A 106 1.72 9.51 -3.86
N PHE A 107 2.08 8.26 -4.05
CA PHE A 107 1.14 7.19 -4.39
C PHE A 107 0.90 6.30 -3.19
N TYR A 108 -0.37 6.00 -2.92
CA TYR A 108 -0.69 4.99 -1.93
C TYR A 108 -0.15 3.64 -2.42
N PRO A 109 0.78 3.00 -1.70
CA PRO A 109 1.53 1.85 -2.21
C PRO A 109 0.68 0.59 -2.33
N ALA A 110 -0.52 0.56 -1.73
CA ALA A 110 -1.31 -0.66 -1.59
C ALA A 110 -0.41 -1.81 -1.08
N SER A 111 -0.50 -3.01 -1.69
CA SER A 111 0.29 -4.17 -1.28
C SER A 111 1.79 -4.08 -1.55
N THR A 112 2.27 -3.05 -2.27
CA THR A 112 3.73 -2.90 -2.51
C THR A 112 4.49 -2.60 -1.21
N VAL A 113 3.81 -2.11 -0.16
CA VAL A 113 4.39 -1.91 1.19
C VAL A 113 4.88 -3.21 1.82
N LYS A 114 4.36 -4.37 1.39
CA LYS A 114 4.71 -5.67 1.97
C LYS A 114 6.12 -6.13 1.60
N PHE A 115 6.67 -5.66 0.49
CA PHE A 115 8.04 -5.99 0.11
C PHE A 115 9.06 -5.38 1.10
N PRO A 116 9.00 -4.07 1.44
CA PRO A 116 9.78 -3.51 2.54
C PRO A 116 9.62 -4.26 3.86
N ILE A 117 8.41 -4.68 4.23
CA ILE A 117 8.16 -5.47 5.44
C ILE A 117 8.96 -6.79 5.41
N ALA A 118 8.92 -7.53 4.30
CA ALA A 118 9.69 -8.76 4.14
C ALA A 118 11.21 -8.54 4.26
N VAL A 119 11.72 -7.45 3.68
CA VAL A 119 13.15 -7.08 3.78
C VAL A 119 13.52 -6.74 5.22
N LEU A 120 12.72 -5.92 5.90
CA LEU A 120 12.96 -5.53 7.29
C LEU A 120 12.89 -6.72 8.26
N ALA A 121 12.01 -7.69 8.02
CA ALA A 121 11.95 -8.92 8.82
C ALA A 121 13.24 -9.74 8.70
N LEU A 122 13.79 -9.87 7.49
CA LEU A 122 15.08 -10.54 7.26
C LEU A 122 16.25 -9.75 7.85
N GLN A 123 16.24 -8.42 7.72
CA GLN A 123 17.24 -7.56 8.35
C GLN A 123 17.22 -7.75 9.88
N LYS A 124 16.04 -7.69 10.50
CA LYS A 124 15.88 -7.88 11.95
C LYS A 124 16.39 -9.25 12.38
N LEU A 125 16.03 -10.30 11.65
CA LEU A 125 16.52 -11.66 11.90
C LEU A 125 18.05 -11.71 11.85
N ASN A 126 18.67 -11.10 10.84
CA ASN A 126 20.12 -11.05 10.71
C ASN A 126 20.79 -10.27 11.85
N GLU A 127 20.20 -9.15 12.27
CA GLU A 127 20.71 -8.32 13.36
C GLU A 127 20.61 -8.98 14.74
N LEU A 128 19.65 -9.90 14.95
CA LEU A 128 19.56 -10.65 16.20
C LEU A 128 20.80 -11.52 16.44
N ASN A 129 21.41 -12.05 15.38
CA ASN A 129 22.66 -12.82 15.42
C ASN A 129 22.68 -13.93 16.49
N ILE A 130 21.56 -14.65 16.64
CA ILE A 130 21.42 -15.75 17.61
C ILE A 130 21.84 -17.06 16.92
N PRO A 131 22.79 -17.83 17.48
CA PRO A 131 23.19 -19.12 16.92
C PRO A 131 21.99 -20.07 16.74
N GLY A 132 21.83 -20.60 15.52
CA GLY A 132 20.74 -21.52 15.19
C GLY A 132 19.39 -20.86 14.91
N LEU A 133 19.27 -19.54 15.04
CA LEU A 133 18.08 -18.80 14.63
C LEU A 133 18.20 -18.36 13.16
N ASP A 134 17.29 -18.82 12.32
CA ASP A 134 17.22 -18.48 10.90
C ASP A 134 15.78 -18.29 10.39
N ARG A 135 15.63 -18.02 9.09
CA ARG A 135 14.33 -17.74 8.47
C ARG A 135 13.38 -18.95 8.45
N ASN A 136 13.89 -20.16 8.65
CA ASN A 136 13.14 -21.41 8.67
C ASN A 136 12.84 -21.86 10.11
N THR A 137 13.25 -21.07 11.10
CA THR A 137 12.92 -21.31 12.50
C THR A 137 11.42 -21.07 12.72
N THR A 138 10.78 -21.93 13.52
CA THR A 138 9.35 -21.83 13.81
C THR A 138 9.03 -20.51 14.52
N MET A 139 8.04 -19.79 14.01
CA MET A 139 7.51 -18.54 14.58
C MET A 139 6.06 -18.76 15.02
N ILE A 140 5.87 -19.12 16.29
CA ILE A 140 4.53 -19.27 16.88
C ILE A 140 4.00 -17.88 17.25
N THR A 141 2.72 -17.64 16.94
CA THR A 141 2.04 -16.40 17.33
C THR A 141 0.90 -16.72 18.30
N GLU A 142 0.91 -16.11 19.46
CA GLU A 142 -0.16 -16.17 20.46
C GLU A 142 -1.14 -15.00 20.31
N THR A 143 -2.22 -15.01 21.09
CA THR A 143 -3.10 -13.85 21.22
C THR A 143 -2.81 -13.07 22.50
N SER A 144 -2.71 -11.75 22.38
CA SER A 144 -2.60 -10.83 23.52
C SER A 144 -3.91 -10.06 23.77
N PHE A 145 -4.83 -10.04 22.80
CA PHE A 145 -6.19 -9.48 22.93
C PHE A 145 -7.13 -10.06 21.86
N SER A 146 -8.42 -9.75 21.96
CA SER A 146 -9.50 -10.37 21.15
C SER A 146 -9.42 -10.14 19.63
N GLY A 147 -8.65 -9.16 19.15
CA GLY A 147 -8.47 -8.87 17.73
C GLY A 147 -7.31 -9.60 17.07
N GLN A 148 -6.53 -10.39 17.83
CA GLN A 148 -5.43 -11.19 17.29
C GLN A 148 -5.87 -12.64 17.11
N THR A 149 -5.35 -13.30 16.08
CA THR A 149 -5.50 -14.73 15.85
C THR A 149 -4.18 -15.44 16.11
N ALA A 150 -4.22 -16.54 16.86
CA ALA A 150 -3.04 -17.36 17.10
C ALA A 150 -2.67 -18.16 15.85
N VAL A 151 -1.38 -18.49 15.72
CA VAL A 151 -0.85 -19.35 14.65
C VAL A 151 0.15 -20.32 15.27
N TYR A 152 -0.26 -21.59 15.37
CA TYR A 152 0.58 -22.69 15.86
C TYR A 152 1.08 -23.61 14.73
N ASN A 153 0.39 -23.58 13.60
CA ASN A 153 0.63 -24.41 12.41
C ASN A 153 0.27 -23.58 11.17
N ASP A 154 1.00 -23.78 10.08
CA ASP A 154 0.63 -23.27 8.76
C ASP A 154 0.42 -24.45 7.81
N PRO A 155 -0.84 -24.83 7.48
CA PRO A 155 -1.14 -25.95 6.60
C PRO A 155 -0.73 -25.70 5.15
N THR A 156 -0.34 -24.47 4.79
CA THR A 156 0.19 -24.13 3.46
C THR A 156 1.71 -24.29 3.36
N ALA A 157 2.39 -24.59 4.48
CA ALA A 157 3.79 -24.97 4.53
C ALA A 157 3.93 -26.50 4.36
N GLU A 158 4.98 -26.94 3.67
CA GLU A 158 5.23 -28.37 3.40
C GLU A 158 5.40 -29.19 4.69
N ASP A 159 6.03 -28.62 5.71
CA ASP A 159 6.26 -29.24 7.02
C ASP A 159 5.29 -28.75 8.11
N GLY A 160 4.28 -27.96 7.73
CA GLY A 160 3.28 -27.40 8.63
C GLY A 160 3.79 -26.28 9.55
N ARG A 161 5.05 -25.84 9.45
CA ARG A 161 5.60 -24.85 10.39
C ARG A 161 5.35 -23.41 9.89
N PRO A 162 4.81 -22.52 10.75
CA PRO A 162 4.86 -21.09 10.47
C PRO A 162 6.31 -20.61 10.60
N THR A 163 6.85 -19.99 9.56
CA THR A 163 8.23 -19.47 9.53
C THR A 163 8.28 -18.14 8.81
N ILE A 164 9.32 -17.33 9.08
CA ILE A 164 9.55 -16.07 8.34
C ILE A 164 9.62 -16.35 6.84
N ALA A 165 10.31 -17.42 6.43
CA ALA A 165 10.40 -17.82 5.02
C ALA A 165 9.02 -18.11 4.40
N GLN A 166 8.14 -18.83 5.11
CA GLN A 166 6.79 -19.12 4.64
C GLN A 166 5.93 -17.85 4.55
N TYR A 167 6.03 -16.94 5.52
CA TYR A 167 5.31 -15.67 5.46
C TYR A 167 5.77 -14.80 4.29
N ILE A 168 7.08 -14.69 4.06
CA ILE A 168 7.63 -13.97 2.90
C ILE A 168 7.14 -14.60 1.59
N LYS A 169 7.13 -15.93 1.51
CA LYS A 169 6.58 -16.66 0.36
C LYS A 169 5.13 -16.25 0.10
N LYS A 170 4.25 -16.30 1.11
CA LYS A 170 2.83 -15.90 0.98
C LYS A 170 2.65 -14.42 0.61
N ILE A 171 3.47 -13.54 1.17
CA ILE A 171 3.48 -12.11 0.82
C ILE A 171 3.80 -11.91 -0.67
N LEU A 172 4.84 -12.56 -1.19
CA LEU A 172 5.31 -12.32 -2.55
C LEU A 172 4.51 -13.08 -3.62
N LEU A 173 3.99 -14.27 -3.31
CA LEU A 173 3.23 -15.10 -4.26
C LEU A 173 1.77 -14.68 -4.40
N VAL A 174 1.11 -14.35 -3.29
CA VAL A 174 -0.35 -14.13 -3.27
C VAL A 174 -0.76 -12.86 -2.54
N SER A 175 0.20 -12.00 -2.16
CA SER A 175 -0.08 -10.79 -1.40
C SER A 175 -0.92 -11.07 -0.15
N ASP A 176 -0.55 -12.09 0.63
CA ASP A 176 -1.27 -12.46 1.85
C ASP A 176 -1.18 -11.34 2.90
N ASN A 177 -2.34 -10.91 3.42
CA ASN A 177 -2.41 -9.83 4.42
C ASN A 177 -2.08 -10.31 5.84
N ASP A 178 -2.43 -11.55 6.18
CA ASP A 178 -2.15 -12.11 7.51
C ASP A 178 -0.64 -12.31 7.66
N ALA A 179 0.01 -12.90 6.66
CA ALA A 179 1.46 -13.07 6.61
C ALA A 179 2.20 -11.72 6.74
N SER A 180 1.75 -10.67 6.04
CA SER A 180 2.33 -9.34 6.23
C SER A 180 2.12 -8.78 7.62
N SER A 181 0.98 -9.06 8.26
CA SER A 181 0.70 -8.62 9.63
C SER A 181 1.52 -9.39 10.67
N ARG A 182 1.99 -10.61 10.36
CA ARG A 182 2.91 -11.36 11.24
C ARG A 182 4.34 -10.84 11.22
N LEU A 183 4.77 -10.30 10.08
CA LEU A 183 6.13 -9.80 9.90
C LEU A 183 6.28 -8.30 10.23
N TYR A 184 5.17 -7.58 10.36
CA TYR A 184 5.14 -6.17 10.78
C TYR A 184 5.31 -6.05 12.30
#